data_AF-C1EJA6-F1
#
_entry.id   AF-C1EJA6-F1
#
_cell.length_a   1.000
_cell.length_b   1.000
_cell.length_c   1.000
_cell.angle_alpha   90.00
_cell.angle_beta   90.00
_cell.angle_gamma   90.00
#
_symmetry.space_group_name_H-M   'P 1'
#
loop_
_entity.id
_entity.type
_entity.pdbx_description
1 polymer ?
#
loop_
_entity_poly.entity_id
_entity_poly.type
_entity_poly.pdbx_seq_one_letter_code
_entity_poly.pdbx_strand_id
1 'polypeptide(L)'
;MVRSFLATARAHLHNMTVNFGRTCMPWGPKRSLFAGGTGALFVVPGLVMFAHDPGAPHAAAYLAAFAAQAVFSVMSDYVMTGRNSVWHGVDRWYASGMTVFMMWFAHSALSPAHVFLAAPPLFCLYKSKDAILRNDFNTFARWHGWWHVTAVAAASHCIDLANGGGGLGARAVGRLEL
;
A
#
# COMPACT_ATOMS: atom_id res chain seq x y z
N MET A 1 -3.05 16.50 -21.77
CA MET A 1 -2.23 17.46 -21.01
C MET A 1 -1.76 16.75 -19.74
N VAL A 2 -0.48 16.39 -19.63
CA VAL A 2 0.08 15.76 -18.42
C VAL A 2 0.14 16.84 -17.35
N ARG A 3 -0.64 16.72 -16.27
CA ARG A 3 -0.50 17.63 -15.12
C ARG A 3 0.86 17.37 -14.47
N SER A 4 1.55 18.43 -14.06
CA SER A 4 2.90 18.30 -13.50
C SER A 4 2.89 17.45 -12.23
N PHE A 5 3.93 16.63 -12.04
CA PHE A 5 4.14 15.83 -10.83
C PHE A 5 3.97 16.66 -9.54
N LEU A 6 4.45 17.91 -9.56
CA LEU A 6 4.33 18.87 -8.47
C LEU A 6 2.88 19.17 -8.09
N ALA A 7 1.97 19.25 -9.06
CA ALA A 7 0.55 19.47 -8.78
C ALA A 7 -0.06 18.27 -8.05
N THR A 8 0.27 17.05 -8.47
CA THR A 8 -0.15 15.81 -7.81
C THR A 8 0.39 15.72 -6.39
N ALA A 9 1.68 16.01 -6.19
CA ALA A 9 2.32 15.99 -4.88
C ALA A 9 1.71 17.02 -3.91
N ARG A 10 1.50 18.27 -4.36
CA ARG A 10 0.85 19.31 -3.55
C ARG A 10 -0.57 18.93 -3.16
N ALA A 11 -1.35 18.39 -4.09
CA ALA A 11 -2.70 17.92 -3.81
C ALA A 11 -2.70 16.80 -2.76
N HIS A 12 -1.75 15.87 -2.83
CA HIS A 12 -1.59 14.80 -1.85
C HIS A 12 -1.26 15.35 -0.46
N LEU A 13 -0.26 16.24 -0.34
CA LEU A 13 0.12 16.86 0.94
C LEU A 13 -1.03 17.68 1.56
N HIS A 14 -1.72 18.48 0.75
CA HIS A 14 -2.89 19.23 1.22
C HIS A 14 -4.00 18.30 1.72
N ASN A 15 -4.17 17.14 1.09
CA ASN A 15 -5.12 16.10 1.48
C ASN A 15 -4.69 15.30 2.72
N MET A 16 -3.41 15.30 3.07
CA MET A 16 -2.90 14.76 4.33
C MET A 16 -3.05 15.73 5.49
N THR A 17 -3.16 17.04 5.25
CA THR A 17 -3.20 18.05 6.32
C THR A 17 -4.57 18.73 6.40
N VAL A 18 -4.82 19.69 5.52
CA VAL A 18 -6.00 20.58 5.55
C VAL A 18 -7.28 19.82 5.21
N ASN A 19 -7.19 18.86 4.28
CA ASN A 19 -8.32 18.07 3.79
C ASN A 19 -8.33 16.64 4.39
N PHE A 20 -7.82 16.46 5.61
CA PHE A 20 -7.60 15.15 6.25
C PHE A 20 -8.79 14.19 6.07
N GLY A 21 -9.99 14.60 6.52
CA GLY A 21 -11.20 13.79 6.41
C GLY A 21 -11.99 13.96 5.09
N ARG A 22 -11.54 14.84 4.18
CA ARG A 22 -12.32 15.15 2.98
C ARG A 22 -12.08 14.10 1.90
N THR A 23 -13.16 13.66 1.28
CA THR A 23 -13.06 12.83 0.08
C THR A 23 -12.47 13.65 -1.06
N CYS A 24 -11.53 13.08 -1.80
CA CYS A 24 -10.98 13.69 -3.01
C CYS A 24 -11.58 13.07 -4.27
N MET A 25 -12.57 12.17 -4.12
CA MET A 25 -13.16 11.40 -5.20
C MET A 25 -14.34 12.17 -5.82
N PRO A 26 -14.24 12.64 -7.08
CA PRO A 26 -15.27 13.48 -7.71
C PRO A 26 -16.52 12.72 -8.17
N TRP A 27 -16.52 11.38 -8.13
CA TRP A 27 -17.59 10.51 -8.63
C TRP A 27 -18.58 10.04 -7.54
N GLY A 28 -18.60 10.70 -6.38
CA GLY A 28 -19.51 10.35 -5.28
C GLY A 28 -19.33 8.90 -4.81
N PRO A 29 -20.39 8.19 -4.42
CA PRO A 29 -20.32 6.90 -3.72
C PRO A 29 -20.00 5.71 -4.65
N LYS A 30 -19.54 5.94 -5.88
CA LYS A 30 -19.21 4.88 -6.83
C LYS A 30 -18.01 4.07 -6.33
N ARG A 31 -18.17 2.75 -6.23
CA ARG A 31 -17.18 1.81 -5.65
C ARG A 31 -16.61 0.85 -6.69
N SER A 32 -15.42 0.33 -6.41
CA SER A 32 -14.81 -0.77 -7.16
C SER A 32 -14.21 -1.77 -6.18
N LEU A 33 -14.56 -3.05 -6.34
CA LEU A 33 -13.94 -4.14 -5.59
C LEU A 33 -12.44 -4.23 -5.86
N PHE A 34 -12.00 -3.93 -7.09
CA PHE A 34 -10.58 -3.96 -7.40
C PHE A 34 -9.83 -2.81 -6.74
N ALA A 35 -10.41 -1.60 -6.69
CA ALA A 35 -9.75 -0.46 -6.06
C ALA A 35 -9.76 -0.56 -4.53
N GLY A 36 -10.90 -0.91 -3.94
CA GLY A 36 -11.05 -0.92 -2.48
C GLY A 36 -10.79 -2.27 -1.82
N GLY A 37 -11.19 -3.37 -2.46
CA GLY A 37 -11.03 -4.72 -1.91
C GLY A 37 -9.59 -5.22 -1.90
N THR A 38 -8.77 -4.82 -2.89
CA THR A 38 -7.33 -5.14 -2.91
C THR A 38 -6.56 -4.51 -1.75
N GLY A 39 -7.13 -3.52 -1.05
CA GLY A 39 -6.55 -2.99 0.18
C GLY A 39 -6.40 -4.05 1.27
N ALA A 40 -7.25 -5.09 1.27
CA ALA A 40 -7.13 -6.21 2.20
C ALA A 40 -5.80 -6.98 2.05
N LEU A 41 -5.18 -6.94 0.87
CA LEU A 41 -3.90 -7.61 0.59
C LEU A 41 -2.74 -7.01 1.38
N PHE A 42 -2.88 -5.81 1.94
CA PHE A 42 -1.83 -5.22 2.77
C PHE A 42 -1.50 -6.03 4.02
N VAL A 43 -2.30 -7.03 4.42
CA VAL A 43 -1.93 -7.96 5.50
C VAL A 43 -0.79 -8.91 5.11
N VAL A 44 -0.62 -9.20 3.81
CA VAL A 44 0.28 -10.25 3.29
C VAL A 44 1.75 -10.03 3.67
N PRO A 45 2.36 -8.84 3.54
CA PRO A 45 3.75 -8.64 3.96
C PRO A 45 3.97 -8.91 5.46
N GLY A 46 2.97 -8.60 6.30
CA GLY A 46 2.98 -8.94 7.71
C GLY A 46 2.94 -10.45 7.96
N LEU A 47 2.12 -11.18 7.20
CA LEU A 47 2.08 -12.64 7.26
C LEU A 47 3.40 -13.27 6.80
N VAL A 48 4.05 -12.72 5.77
CA VAL A 48 5.37 -13.15 5.33
C VAL A 48 6.39 -13.00 6.46
N MET A 49 6.44 -11.85 7.13
CA MET A 49 7.33 -11.63 8.29
C MET A 49 7.04 -12.65 9.40
N PHE A 50 5.77 -12.82 9.76
CA PHE A 50 5.36 -13.72 10.84
C PHE A 50 5.68 -15.20 10.54
N ALA A 51 5.57 -15.62 9.28
CA ALA A 51 5.91 -16.98 8.88
C ALA A 51 7.41 -17.28 8.96
N HIS A 52 8.26 -16.26 8.75
CA HIS A 52 9.72 -16.39 8.85
C HIS A 52 10.19 -16.61 10.28
N ASP A 53 9.71 -15.80 11.22
CA ASP A 53 10.09 -15.89 12.63
C ASP A 53 8.92 -15.56 13.57
N PRO A 54 8.00 -16.50 13.81
CA PRO A 54 6.83 -16.25 14.66
C PRO A 54 7.17 -16.05 16.14
N GLY A 55 8.38 -16.45 16.55
CA GLY A 55 8.87 -16.29 17.92
C GLY A 55 9.46 -14.91 18.20
N ALA A 56 9.80 -14.14 17.16
CA ALA A 56 10.38 -12.83 17.31
C ALA A 56 9.33 -11.77 17.73
N PRO A 57 9.61 -10.95 18.76
CA PRO A 57 8.70 -9.88 19.19
C PRO A 57 8.34 -8.88 18.08
N HIS A 58 9.26 -8.65 17.14
CA HIS A 58 9.03 -7.72 16.03
C HIS A 58 8.10 -8.30 14.95
N ALA A 59 7.98 -9.62 14.81
CA ALA A 59 7.15 -10.24 13.79
C ALA A 59 5.65 -9.98 14.03
N ALA A 60 5.20 -10.06 15.28
CA ALA A 60 3.84 -9.70 15.66
C ALA A 60 3.55 -8.21 15.43
N ALA A 61 4.51 -7.33 15.70
CA ALA A 61 4.38 -5.89 15.46
C ALA A 61 4.24 -5.56 13.96
N TYR A 62 5.03 -6.22 13.10
CA TYR A 62 4.90 -6.08 11.64
C TYR A 62 3.55 -6.58 11.15
N LEU A 63 3.09 -7.74 11.62
CA LEU A 63 1.76 -8.25 11.27
C LEU A 63 0.66 -7.27 11.67
N ALA A 64 0.72 -6.73 12.90
CA ALA A 64 -0.25 -5.74 13.37
C ALA A 64 -0.24 -4.45 12.51
N ALA A 65 0.95 -3.96 12.14
CA ALA A 65 1.08 -2.76 11.30
C ALA A 65 0.49 -2.98 9.89
N PHE A 66 0.81 -4.09 9.25
CA PHE A 66 0.28 -4.43 7.93
C PHE A 66 -1.22 -4.76 7.95
N ALA A 67 -1.72 -5.39 9.02
CA ALA A 67 -3.16 -5.56 9.24
C ALA A 67 -3.87 -4.22 9.42
N ALA A 68 -3.29 -3.27 10.16
CA ALA A 68 -3.83 -1.92 10.30
C ALA A 68 -3.91 -1.20 8.94
N GLN A 69 -2.84 -1.25 8.12
CA GLN A 69 -2.87 -0.71 6.75
C GLN A 69 -4.00 -1.31 5.92
N ALA A 70 -4.23 -2.62 6.02
CA ALA A 70 -5.31 -3.30 5.31
C ALA A 70 -6.69 -2.77 5.72
N VAL A 71 -6.94 -2.61 7.02
CA VAL A 71 -8.17 -2.03 7.54
C VAL A 71 -8.34 -0.58 7.06
N PHE A 72 -7.30 0.25 7.20
CA PHE A 72 -7.37 1.66 6.82
C PHE A 72 -7.64 1.83 5.33
N SER A 73 -6.98 1.04 4.48
CA SER A 73 -7.18 1.06 3.04
C SER A 73 -8.61 0.63 2.67
N VAL A 74 -9.12 -0.50 3.20
CA VAL A 74 -10.50 -0.94 2.91
C VAL A 74 -11.53 0.08 3.39
N MET A 75 -11.35 0.63 4.60
CA MET A 75 -12.25 1.64 5.14
C MET A 75 -12.26 2.91 4.29
N SER A 76 -11.10 3.37 3.84
CA SER A 76 -10.96 4.55 2.98
C SER A 76 -11.51 4.30 1.56
N ASP A 77 -11.05 3.23 0.91
CA ASP A 77 -11.19 3.05 -0.53
C ASP A 77 -12.44 2.28 -0.95
N TYR A 78 -13.10 1.57 -0.02
CA TYR A 78 -14.33 0.83 -0.27
C TYR A 78 -15.53 1.30 0.57
N VAL A 79 -15.36 1.39 1.90
CA VAL A 79 -16.49 1.67 2.80
C VAL A 79 -16.88 3.14 2.74
N MET A 80 -15.91 4.04 2.88
CA MET A 80 -16.12 5.49 2.92
C MET A 80 -15.96 6.17 1.56
N THR A 81 -15.80 5.41 0.48
CA THR A 81 -15.72 5.91 -0.90
C THR A 81 -16.78 6.98 -1.18
N GLY A 82 -16.33 8.15 -1.64
CA GLY A 82 -17.22 9.26 -1.98
C GLY A 82 -17.84 10.01 -0.81
N ARG A 83 -17.45 9.71 0.43
CA ARG A 83 -17.98 10.34 1.65
C ARG A 83 -16.85 10.96 2.46
N ASN A 84 -17.11 12.08 3.11
CA ASN A 84 -16.11 12.63 4.04
C ASN A 84 -15.99 11.71 5.26
N SER A 85 -14.76 11.32 5.59
CA SER A 85 -14.46 10.46 6.72
C SER A 85 -12.99 10.57 7.13
N VAL A 86 -12.75 10.46 8.44
CA VAL A 86 -11.41 10.43 9.04
C VAL A 86 -10.54 9.30 8.47
N TRP A 87 -11.16 8.20 8.02
CA TRP A 87 -10.48 7.05 7.43
C TRP A 87 -9.63 7.41 6.21
N HIS A 88 -10.04 8.41 5.43
CA HIS A 88 -9.23 8.88 4.29
C HIS A 88 -7.92 9.52 4.73
N GLY A 89 -7.93 10.30 5.80
CA GLY A 89 -6.74 10.96 6.31
C GLY A 89 -5.80 9.96 6.97
N VAL A 90 -6.35 9.07 7.78
CA VAL A 90 -5.61 7.97 8.42
C VAL A 90 -4.91 7.12 7.37
N ASP A 91 -5.64 6.66 6.34
CA ASP A 91 -5.08 5.84 5.27
C ASP A 91 -3.99 6.58 4.48
N ARG A 92 -4.20 7.85 4.09
CA ARG A 92 -3.17 8.64 3.39
C ARG A 92 -1.89 8.78 4.20
N TRP A 93 -2.01 9.05 5.51
CA TRP A 93 -0.86 9.14 6.40
C TRP A 93 -0.17 7.80 6.58
N TYR A 94 -0.94 6.76 6.88
CA TYR A 94 -0.40 5.45 7.16
C TYR A 94 0.27 4.85 5.91
N ALA A 95 -0.37 4.93 4.74
CA ALA A 95 0.21 4.45 3.48
C ALA A 95 1.47 5.22 3.08
N SER A 96 1.51 6.54 3.28
CA SER A 96 2.71 7.33 3.01
C SER A 96 3.84 6.98 3.97
N GLY A 97 3.53 6.82 5.27
CA GLY A 97 4.48 6.40 6.29
C GLY A 97 5.04 5.00 6.03
N MET A 98 4.17 4.03 5.73
CA MET A 98 4.54 2.66 5.38
C MET A 98 5.40 2.61 4.11
N THR A 99 5.11 3.47 3.11
CA THR A 99 5.95 3.57 1.90
C THR A 99 7.36 4.03 2.23
N VAL A 100 7.49 5.14 2.99
CA VAL A 100 8.80 5.67 3.40
C VAL A 100 9.54 4.65 4.27
N PHE A 101 8.84 4.02 5.21
CA PHE A 101 9.38 2.97 6.06
C PHE A 101 9.89 1.78 5.24
N MET A 102 9.12 1.28 4.27
CA MET A 102 9.54 0.14 3.46
C MET A 102 10.70 0.49 2.51
N MET A 103 10.76 1.73 2.00
CA MET A 103 11.93 2.20 1.25
C MET A 103 13.17 2.25 2.14
N TRP A 104 13.05 2.78 3.37
CA TRP A 104 14.14 2.79 4.35
C TRP A 104 14.57 1.38 4.75
N PHE A 105 13.61 0.47 4.97
CA PHE A 105 13.85 -0.93 5.27
C PHE A 105 14.61 -1.60 4.12
N ALA A 106 14.15 -1.45 2.86
CA ALA A 106 14.82 -2.01 1.70
C ALA A 106 16.25 -1.49 1.54
N HIS A 107 16.46 -0.19 1.76
CA HIS A 107 17.79 0.42 1.75
C HIS A 107 18.72 -0.20 2.80
N SER A 108 18.23 -0.33 4.04
CA SER A 108 19.06 -0.66 5.21
C SER A 108 19.26 -2.15 5.43
N ALA A 109 18.24 -2.97 5.12
CA ALA A 109 18.27 -4.42 5.32
C ALA A 109 18.79 -5.18 4.10
N LEU A 110 18.71 -4.60 2.90
CA LEU A 110 19.15 -5.22 1.64
C LEU A 110 20.28 -4.43 1.01
N SER A 111 19.95 -3.43 0.19
CA SER A 111 20.91 -2.52 -0.41
C SER A 111 20.21 -1.26 -0.94
N PRO A 112 20.94 -0.15 -1.20
CA PRO A 112 20.35 1.07 -1.74
C PRO A 112 19.58 0.87 -3.05
N ALA A 113 20.00 -0.09 -3.88
CA ALA A 113 19.33 -0.40 -5.14
C ALA A 113 17.91 -0.98 -4.94
N HIS A 114 17.62 -1.64 -3.81
CA HIS A 114 16.30 -2.22 -3.55
C HIS A 114 15.22 -1.17 -3.32
N VAL A 115 15.57 0.10 -3.10
CA VAL A 115 14.61 1.21 -3.07
C VAL A 115 13.84 1.33 -4.40
N PHE A 116 14.44 0.91 -5.52
CA PHE A 116 13.77 0.92 -6.83
C PHE A 116 12.58 -0.04 -6.92
N LEU A 117 12.41 -0.98 -5.97
CA LEU A 117 11.19 -1.78 -5.86
C LEU A 117 9.94 -0.92 -5.56
N ALA A 118 10.12 0.31 -5.06
CA ALA A 118 9.04 1.26 -4.90
C ALA A 118 8.58 1.93 -6.22
N ALA A 119 9.32 1.79 -7.32
CA ALA A 119 8.99 2.48 -8.57
C ALA A 119 7.64 2.02 -9.18
N PRO A 120 7.35 0.71 -9.34
CA PRO A 120 6.04 0.27 -9.84
C PRO A 120 4.85 0.76 -9.02
N PRO A 121 4.83 0.63 -7.67
CA PRO A 121 3.72 1.15 -6.90
C PRO A 121 3.64 2.68 -6.98
N LEU A 122 4.73 3.43 -6.83
CA LEU A 122 4.68 4.90 -6.93
C LEU A 122 4.17 5.39 -8.29
N PHE A 123 4.52 4.69 -9.38
CA PHE A 123 3.96 4.96 -10.71
C PHE A 123 2.43 4.73 -10.74
N CYS A 124 1.96 3.60 -10.22
CA CYS A 124 0.52 3.29 -10.14
C CYS A 124 -0.23 4.35 -9.30
N LEU A 125 0.34 4.77 -8.17
CA LEU A 125 -0.22 5.82 -7.33
C LEU A 125 -0.30 7.15 -8.08
N TYR A 126 0.76 7.54 -8.78
CA TYR A 126 0.75 8.76 -9.60
C TYR A 126 -0.38 8.71 -10.65
N LYS A 127 -0.52 7.59 -11.37
CA LYS A 127 -1.58 7.40 -12.37
C LYS A 127 -2.98 7.42 -11.75
N SER A 128 -3.16 6.88 -10.54
CA SER A 128 -4.45 6.90 -9.85
C SER A 128 -4.83 8.32 -9.40
N LYS A 129 -3.86 9.11 -8.88
CA LYS A 129 -4.10 10.52 -8.51
C LYS A 129 -4.35 11.40 -9.73
N ASP A 130 -3.64 11.19 -10.83
CA ASP A 130 -3.93 11.87 -12.10
C ASP A 130 -5.36 11.58 -12.60
N ALA A 131 -5.84 10.34 -12.45
CA ALA A 131 -7.20 9.97 -12.81
C ALA A 131 -8.27 10.66 -11.95
N ILE A 132 -8.02 10.85 -10.64
CA ILE A 132 -8.86 11.68 -9.76
C ILE A 132 -8.98 13.10 -10.33
N LEU A 133 -7.85 13.71 -10.69
CA LEU A 133 -7.82 15.07 -11.23
C LEU A 133 -8.56 15.21 -12.58
N ARG A 134 -8.68 14.12 -13.33
CA ARG A 134 -9.43 14.03 -14.60
C ARG A 134 -10.87 13.55 -14.43
N ASN A 135 -11.34 13.32 -13.20
CA ASN A 135 -12.65 12.73 -12.92
C ASN A 135 -12.90 11.40 -13.68
N ASP A 136 -11.84 10.58 -13.81
CA ASP A 136 -11.88 9.31 -14.55
C ASP A 136 -11.85 8.13 -13.57
N PHE A 137 -13.06 7.67 -13.21
CA PHE A 137 -13.23 6.58 -12.25
C PHE A 137 -12.58 5.26 -12.70
N ASN A 138 -12.71 4.90 -13.98
CA ASN A 138 -12.25 3.58 -14.45
C ASN A 138 -10.72 3.51 -14.43
N THR A 139 -10.06 4.58 -14.86
CA THR A 139 -8.62 4.70 -14.78
C THR A 139 -8.15 4.77 -13.32
N PHE A 140 -8.85 5.50 -12.45
CA PHE A 140 -8.56 5.50 -11.01
C PHE A 140 -8.64 4.08 -10.43
N ALA A 141 -9.76 3.38 -10.64
CA ALA A 141 -9.99 2.09 -10.03
C ALA A 141 -8.94 1.04 -10.46
N ARG A 142 -8.54 1.07 -11.73
CA ARG A 142 -7.47 0.22 -12.27
C ARG A 142 -6.12 0.53 -11.64
N TRP A 143 -5.67 1.78 -11.70
CA TRP A 143 -4.32 2.13 -11.22
C TRP A 143 -4.21 2.10 -9.70
N HIS A 144 -5.28 2.41 -8.98
CA HIS A 144 -5.31 2.33 -7.52
C HIS A 144 -5.30 0.88 -7.03
N GLY A 145 -6.04 -0.02 -7.68
CA GLY A 145 -5.96 -1.45 -7.38
C GLY A 145 -4.56 -2.02 -7.68
N TRP A 146 -3.95 -1.63 -8.79
CA TRP A 146 -2.56 -2.02 -9.10
C TRP A 146 -1.54 -1.40 -8.15
N TRP A 147 -1.79 -0.21 -7.59
CA TRP A 147 -0.99 0.34 -6.51
C TRP A 147 -0.95 -0.61 -5.31
N HIS A 148 -2.11 -1.12 -4.86
CA HIS A 148 -2.15 -2.10 -3.76
C HIS A 148 -1.38 -3.37 -4.09
N VAL A 149 -1.66 -3.97 -5.25
CA VAL A 149 -1.04 -5.25 -5.66
C VAL A 149 0.48 -5.12 -5.77
N THR A 150 0.97 -4.08 -6.44
CA THR A 150 2.41 -3.87 -6.63
C THR A 150 3.11 -3.45 -5.34
N ALA A 151 2.46 -2.68 -4.47
CA ALA A 151 3.01 -2.33 -3.16
C ALA A 151 3.13 -3.56 -2.25
N VAL A 152 2.11 -4.41 -2.24
CA VAL A 152 2.12 -5.68 -1.49
C VAL A 152 3.22 -6.60 -2.02
N ALA A 153 3.30 -6.80 -3.33
CA ALA A 153 4.32 -7.65 -3.94
C ALA A 153 5.74 -7.15 -3.61
N ALA A 154 5.99 -5.84 -3.74
CA ALA A 154 7.29 -5.24 -3.41
C ALA A 154 7.62 -5.38 -1.93
N ALA A 155 6.68 -5.06 -1.03
CA ALA A 155 6.90 -5.15 0.41
C ALA A 155 7.13 -6.59 0.88
N SER A 156 6.30 -7.54 0.42
CA SER A 156 6.47 -8.97 0.69
C SER A 156 7.82 -9.48 0.20
N HIS A 157 8.23 -9.07 -1.00
CA HIS A 157 9.53 -9.48 -1.55
C HIS A 157 10.70 -8.91 -0.74
N CYS A 158 10.66 -7.63 -0.35
CA CYS A 158 11.68 -7.03 0.51
C CYS A 158 11.81 -7.78 1.84
N ILE A 159 10.67 -8.10 2.47
CA ILE A 159 10.66 -8.83 3.75
C ILE A 159 11.19 -10.25 3.56
N ASP A 160 10.79 -10.95 2.49
CA ASP A 160 11.27 -12.31 2.22
C ASP A 160 12.79 -12.36 2.01
N LEU A 161 13.33 -11.47 1.18
CA LEU A 161 14.76 -11.36 0.93
C LEU A 161 15.53 -11.04 2.22
N ALA A 162 15.03 -10.12 3.04
CA ALA A 162 15.69 -9.72 4.28
C ALA A 162 15.74 -10.86 5.32
N ASN A 163 14.85 -11.84 5.20
CA ASN A 163 14.77 -12.99 6.10
C ASN A 163 15.33 -14.29 5.47
N GLY A 164 16.33 -14.14 4.59
CA GLY A 164 17.11 -15.26 4.04
C GLY A 164 16.56 -15.86 2.74
N GLY A 165 15.50 -15.30 2.15
CA GLY A 165 14.97 -15.69 0.84
C GLY A 165 14.41 -17.13 0.77
N GLY A 166 13.84 -17.48 -0.38
CA GLY A 166 13.36 -18.83 -0.70
C GLY A 166 11.84 -18.95 -0.89
N GLY A 167 11.07 -17.89 -0.62
CA GLY A 167 9.62 -17.90 -0.74
C GLY A 167 8.90 -18.82 0.26
N LEU A 168 7.65 -18.49 0.57
CA LEU A 168 6.79 -19.31 1.44
C LEU A 168 6.64 -20.75 0.93
N GLY A 169 6.70 -20.95 -0.39
CA GLY A 169 6.56 -22.26 -1.04
C GLY A 169 7.70 -23.24 -0.74
N ALA A 170 8.97 -22.83 -0.86
CA ALA A 170 10.10 -23.73 -0.60
C ALA A 170 10.18 -24.13 0.89
N ARG A 171 9.75 -23.25 1.80
CA ARG A 171 9.76 -23.52 3.24
C ARG A 171 8.55 -24.33 3.72
N ALA A 172 7.39 -24.19 3.08
CA ALA A 172 6.23 -25.04 3.35
C ALA A 172 6.49 -26.49 2.92
N VAL A 173 7.18 -26.71 1.80
CA VAL A 173 7.60 -28.05 1.35
C VAL A 173 8.62 -28.66 2.32
N GLY A 174 9.64 -27.91 2.74
CA GLY A 174 10.64 -28.40 3.69
C GLY A 174 10.11 -28.74 5.10
N ARG A 175 8.96 -28.16 5.52
CA ARG A 175 8.29 -28.51 6.78
C ARG A 175 7.36 -29.73 6.68
N LEU A 176 6.98 -30.14 5.48
CA LEU A 176 6.18 -31.36 5.25
C LEU A 176 7.07 -32.60 5.06
N GLU A 177 8.38 -32.40 4.90
CA GLU A 177 9.39 -33.47 4.73
C GLU A 177 10.16 -33.79 6.04
N LEU A 178 9.76 -33.21 7.18
CA LEU A 178 10.23 -33.53 8.53
C LEU A 178 9.08 -34.09 9.39
#